data_AF-A0A3N5FUD4-F1
#
_entry.id   AF-A0A3N5FUD4-F1
#
_cell.length_a   1.000
_cell.length_b   1.000
_cell.length_c   1.000
_cell.angle_alpha   90.00
_cell.angle_beta   90.00
_cell.angle_gamma   90.00
#
_symmetry.space_group_name_H-M   'P 1'
#
loop_
_entity.id
_entity.type
_entity.pdbx_description
1 polymer ?
#
loop_
_entity_poly.entity_id
_entity_poly.type
_entity_poly.pdbx_seq_one_letter_code
_entity_poly.pdbx_strand_id
1 'polypeptide(L)'
;MTPLVRLASACIGVAAAAGDGAPNSPVLYEVVTETGMPHLEENLRYTTTREQRCLTRHDLLSSFPILQHESLQDCSLGRPDANSGAWRMPLLCTGAHGTTGRAQWRFGERSIVGLLNVKLGGKNMTFYQRITATPLGECVRQ
;
A
#
# COMPACT_ATOMS: atom_id res chain seq x y z
N MET A 1 -69.99 -12.22 -15.44
CA MET A 1 -69.03 -11.16 -15.84
C MET A 1 -68.14 -10.87 -14.65
N THR A 2 -66.85 -11.16 -14.79
CA THR A 2 -65.74 -10.90 -13.85
C THR A 2 -65.49 -9.39 -13.67
N PRO A 3 -64.87 -8.95 -12.57
CA PRO A 3 -63.43 -8.69 -12.68
C PRO A 3 -62.58 -9.20 -11.50
N LEU A 4 -61.40 -9.66 -11.92
CA LEU A 4 -60.17 -9.89 -11.19
C LEU A 4 -59.74 -8.62 -10.43
N VAL A 5 -59.37 -8.73 -9.16
CA VAL A 5 -58.49 -7.74 -8.51
C VAL A 5 -57.27 -8.47 -7.94
N ARG A 6 -56.13 -8.25 -8.59
CA ARG A 6 -54.81 -8.69 -8.13
C ARG A 6 -54.33 -7.75 -7.02
N LEU A 7 -54.04 -8.29 -5.84
CA LEU A 7 -53.25 -7.59 -4.83
C LEU A 7 -51.80 -8.08 -4.93
N ALA A 8 -50.94 -7.15 -5.33
CA ALA A 8 -49.51 -7.34 -5.50
C ALA A 8 -48.84 -7.58 -4.14
N SER A 9 -48.16 -8.72 -4.00
CA SER A 9 -47.32 -9.01 -2.84
C SER A 9 -46.01 -8.23 -2.99
N ALA A 10 -45.74 -7.32 -2.05
CA ALA A 10 -44.51 -6.54 -2.00
C ALA A 10 -43.38 -7.40 -1.42
N CYS A 11 -42.47 -7.86 -2.27
CA CYS A 11 -41.21 -8.45 -1.83
C CYS A 11 -40.32 -7.35 -1.23
N ILE A 12 -40.24 -7.28 0.10
CA ILE A 12 -39.25 -6.47 0.81
C ILE A 12 -37.89 -7.13 0.58
N GLY A 13 -37.14 -6.62 -0.39
CA GLY A 13 -35.76 -7.00 -0.61
C GLY A 13 -34.89 -6.44 0.51
N VAL A 14 -34.41 -7.31 1.39
CA VAL A 14 -33.35 -6.95 2.35
C VAL A 14 -32.06 -6.81 1.54
N ALA A 15 -31.62 -5.57 1.33
CA ALA A 15 -30.30 -5.30 0.78
C ALA A 15 -29.25 -5.66 1.84
N ALA A 16 -28.63 -6.83 1.70
CA ALA A 16 -27.43 -7.17 2.44
C ALA A 16 -26.30 -6.24 1.98
N ALA A 17 -25.93 -5.29 2.81
CA ALA A 17 -24.70 -4.54 2.64
C ALA A 17 -23.53 -5.54 2.79
N ALA A 18 -22.95 -5.93 1.66
CA ALA A 18 -21.63 -6.56 1.64
C ALA A 18 -20.63 -5.51 2.10
N GLY A 19 -20.43 -5.43 3.42
CA GLY A 19 -19.23 -4.79 3.95
C GLY A 19 -18.05 -5.61 3.46
N ASP A 20 -17.16 -5.00 2.70
CA ASP A 20 -15.82 -5.51 2.40
C ASP A 20 -15.00 -5.56 3.70
N GLY A 21 -15.40 -6.47 4.59
CA GLY A 21 -14.69 -6.83 5.80
C GLY A 21 -13.63 -7.85 5.45
N ALA A 22 -12.64 -7.46 4.64
CA ALA A 22 -11.43 -8.26 4.53
C ALA A 22 -10.89 -8.49 5.95
N PRO A 23 -10.62 -9.73 6.38
CA PRO A 23 -10.16 -10.00 7.72
C PRO A 23 -8.89 -9.20 7.97
N ASN A 24 -8.96 -8.28 8.94
CA ASN A 24 -7.84 -7.44 9.37
C ASN A 24 -6.86 -8.22 10.27
N SER A 25 -6.89 -9.55 10.20
CA SER A 25 -6.02 -10.42 10.99
C SER A 25 -4.59 -10.32 10.46
N PRO A 26 -3.59 -10.18 11.36
CA PRO A 26 -2.19 -10.19 10.95
C PRO A 26 -1.80 -11.52 10.30
N VAL A 27 -1.04 -11.42 9.21
CA VAL A 27 -0.43 -12.56 8.50
C VAL A 27 1.08 -12.47 8.68
N LEU A 28 1.76 -13.61 8.84
CA LEU A 28 3.21 -13.64 8.87
C LEU A 28 3.74 -13.50 7.44
N TYR A 29 4.54 -12.48 7.19
CA TYR A 29 5.19 -12.23 5.90
C TYR A 29 6.70 -12.35 6.02
N GLU A 30 7.34 -12.90 5.00
CA GLU A 30 8.71 -12.51 4.64
C GLU A 30 8.62 -11.17 3.91
N VAL A 31 9.26 -10.15 4.46
CA VAL A 31 9.31 -8.80 3.90
C VAL A 31 10.73 -8.54 3.40
N VAL A 32 10.85 -8.35 2.10
CA VAL A 32 12.09 -7.93 1.45
C VAL A 32 11.96 -6.47 1.05
N THR A 33 12.83 -5.62 1.60
CA THR A 33 12.89 -4.20 1.24
C THR A 33 14.16 -3.94 0.46
N GLU A 34 14.05 -3.43 -0.75
CA GLU A 34 15.16 -2.98 -1.57
C GLU A 34 15.08 -1.46 -1.75
N THR A 35 16.13 -0.75 -1.37
CA THR A 35 16.32 0.66 -1.68
C THR A 35 17.32 0.76 -2.83
N GLY A 36 16.92 1.41 -3.92
CA GLY A 36 17.78 1.70 -5.06
C GLY A 36 18.06 3.20 -5.20
N MET A 37 19.33 3.55 -5.39
CA MET A 37 19.84 4.91 -5.57
C MET A 37 20.59 5.00 -6.90
N PRO A 38 19.89 5.24 -8.03
CA PRO A 38 20.45 5.12 -9.38
C PRO A 38 21.61 6.08 -9.71
N HIS A 39 21.85 7.09 -8.88
CA HIS A 39 22.88 8.09 -9.12
C HIS A 39 24.17 7.83 -8.33
N LEU A 40 24.26 6.72 -7.60
CA LEU A 40 25.46 6.32 -6.88
C LEU A 40 26.30 5.33 -7.67
N GLU A 41 27.54 5.13 -7.23
CA GLU A 41 28.44 4.08 -7.71
C GLU A 41 27.83 2.69 -7.49
N GLU A 42 28.20 1.71 -8.33
CA GLU A 42 27.55 0.39 -8.43
C GLU A 42 27.38 -0.31 -7.06
N ASN A 43 28.41 -0.26 -6.22
CA ASN A 43 28.43 -0.89 -4.90
C ASN A 43 27.54 -0.19 -3.85
N LEU A 44 27.09 1.04 -4.12
CA LEU A 44 26.21 1.83 -3.27
C LEU A 44 24.80 1.97 -3.86
N ARG A 45 24.57 1.46 -5.07
CA ARG A 45 23.29 1.59 -5.78
C ARG A 45 22.15 0.91 -5.06
N TYR A 46 22.42 -0.17 -4.31
CA TYR A 46 21.36 -1.01 -3.76
C TYR A 46 21.63 -1.36 -2.31
N THR A 47 20.56 -1.35 -1.52
CA THR A 47 20.56 -1.91 -0.16
C THR A 47 19.32 -2.76 0.00
N THR A 48 19.50 -4.01 0.44
CA THR A 48 18.41 -4.96 0.61
C THR A 48 18.37 -5.46 2.04
N THR A 49 17.19 -5.37 2.67
CA THR A 49 16.91 -5.98 3.97
C THR A 49 15.86 -7.07 3.82
N ARG A 50 15.92 -8.08 4.69
CA ARG A 50 14.94 -9.16 4.77
C ARG A 50 14.56 -9.36 6.23
N GLU A 51 13.27 -9.41 6.51
CA GLU A 51 12.74 -9.62 7.86
C GLU A 51 11.45 -10.44 7.80
N GLN A 52 11.11 -11.10 8.91
CA GLN A 52 9.79 -11.73 9.05
C GLN A 52 8.94 -10.89 10.00
N ARG A 53 7.74 -10.52 9.57
CA ARG A 53 6.85 -9.66 10.34
C ARG A 53 5.40 -10.08 10.23
N CYS A 54 4.71 -10.03 11.35
CA CYS A 54 3.26 -10.09 11.37
C CYS A 54 2.69 -8.72 10.98
N LEU A 55 1.99 -8.66 9.86
CA LEU A 55 1.44 -7.42 9.32
C LEU A 55 -0.01 -7.63 8.89
N THR A 56 -0.84 -6.62 9.10
CA THR A 56 -2.12 -6.46 8.40
C THR A 56 -1.89 -5.85 7.03
N ARG A 57 -2.92 -5.88 6.17
CA ARG A 57 -2.89 -5.16 4.89
C ARG A 57 -2.67 -3.66 5.09
N HIS A 58 -3.21 -3.10 6.18
CA HIS A 58 -3.04 -1.68 6.50
C HIS A 58 -1.59 -1.37 6.88
N ASP A 59 -0.95 -2.20 7.69
CA ASP A 59 0.45 -2.02 8.09
C ASP A 59 1.38 -2.02 6.86
N LEU A 60 1.10 -2.91 5.90
CA LEU A 60 1.82 -2.97 4.63
C LEU A 60 1.79 -1.63 3.89
N LEU A 61 0.64 -0.96 3.79
CA LEU A 61 0.51 0.31 3.06
C LEU A 61 1.42 1.42 3.61
N SER A 62 1.78 1.37 4.89
CA SER A 62 2.70 2.31 5.56
C SER A 62 4.13 1.80 5.73
N SER A 63 4.48 0.64 5.16
CA SER A 63 5.70 -0.10 5.53
C SER A 63 7.02 0.42 4.97
N PHE A 64 7.06 1.51 4.17
CA PHE A 64 8.30 2.03 3.58
C PHE A 64 9.25 2.58 4.65
N PRO A 65 10.32 1.87 5.07
CA PRO A 65 11.15 2.29 6.19
C PRO A 65 11.93 3.57 5.88
N ILE A 66 12.15 3.89 4.60
CA ILE A 66 12.83 5.12 4.19
C ILE A 66 12.09 6.39 4.64
N LEU A 67 10.77 6.31 4.85
CA LEU A 67 9.98 7.43 5.36
C LEU A 67 10.25 7.74 6.84
N GLN A 68 10.97 6.87 7.54
CA GLN A 68 11.42 7.11 8.92
C GLN A 68 12.80 7.78 8.97
N HIS A 69 13.45 7.96 7.82
CA HIS A 69 14.76 8.62 7.74
C HIS A 69 14.63 10.13 7.98
N GLU A 70 15.61 10.74 8.66
CA GLU A 70 15.58 12.17 9.05
C GLU A 70 15.33 13.11 7.87
N SER A 71 15.87 12.78 6.69
CA SER A 71 15.71 13.58 5.47
C SER A 71 14.29 13.55 4.87
N LEU A 72 13.39 12.72 5.40
CA LEU A 72 12.00 12.56 4.96
C LEU A 72 11.02 12.60 6.15
N GLN A 73 11.47 13.05 7.32
CA GLN A 73 10.69 13.06 8.56
C GLN A 73 9.38 13.88 8.48
N ASP A 74 9.32 14.82 7.54
CA ASP A 74 8.19 15.69 7.27
C ASP A 74 7.34 15.21 6.07
N CYS A 75 7.64 14.02 5.54
CA CYS A 75 6.96 13.37 4.43
C CYS A 75 6.12 12.16 4.89
N SER A 76 4.91 12.04 4.35
CA SER A 76 4.00 10.91 4.60
C SER A 76 3.25 10.50 3.34
N LEU A 77 2.72 9.28 3.30
CA LEU A 77 1.84 8.87 2.20
C LEU A 77 0.43 9.44 2.39
N GLY A 78 -0.07 10.11 1.36
CA GLY A 78 -1.44 10.59 1.29
C GLY A 78 -2.44 9.47 1.02
N ARG A 79 -3.72 9.83 0.89
CA ARG A 79 -4.77 8.86 0.55
C ARG A 79 -4.59 8.29 -0.86
N PRO A 80 -5.03 7.04 -1.11
CA PRO A 80 -5.04 6.48 -2.46
C PRO A 80 -5.84 7.35 -3.44
N ASP A 81 -5.33 7.48 -4.66
CA ASP A 81 -6.04 8.14 -5.76
C ASP A 81 -7.27 7.31 -6.16
N ALA A 82 -8.45 7.91 -5.98
CA ALA A 82 -9.74 7.29 -6.24
C ALA A 82 -9.94 6.88 -7.72
N ASN A 83 -9.24 7.54 -8.65
CA ASN A 83 -9.47 7.35 -10.09
C ASN A 83 -8.58 6.28 -10.73
N SER A 84 -7.64 5.71 -9.97
CA SER A 84 -6.48 5.07 -10.59
C SER A 84 -6.59 3.53 -10.70
N GLY A 85 -7.66 2.92 -10.17
CA GLY A 85 -7.88 1.46 -10.14
C GLY A 85 -6.78 0.67 -9.41
N ALA A 86 -5.76 1.35 -8.92
CA ALA A 86 -4.61 0.84 -8.21
C ALA A 86 -4.41 1.67 -6.94
N TRP A 87 -3.79 1.07 -5.93
CA TRP A 87 -3.50 1.73 -4.67
C TRP A 87 -2.28 2.65 -4.83
N ARG A 88 -2.50 3.80 -5.49
CA ARG A 88 -1.48 4.82 -5.73
C ARG A 88 -1.63 5.95 -4.72
N MET A 89 -0.59 6.21 -3.94
CA MET A 89 -0.62 7.19 -2.85
C MET A 89 0.46 8.26 -3.13
N PRO A 90 0.12 9.56 -3.16
CA PRO A 90 1.11 10.61 -3.32
C PRO A 90 1.98 10.69 -2.06
N LEU A 91 3.26 11.05 -2.24
CA LEU A 91 4.09 11.48 -1.12
C LEU A 91 3.77 12.95 -0.82
N LEU A 92 3.36 13.24 0.41
CA LEU A 92 3.03 14.57 0.89
C LEU A 92 4.16 15.00 1.84
N CYS A 93 4.89 16.06 1.52
CA CYS A 93 5.91 16.63 2.40
C CYS A 93 5.46 18.03 2.82
N THR A 94 5.66 18.38 4.09
CA THR A 94 5.26 19.69 4.63
C THR A 94 6.35 20.75 4.46
N GLY A 95 7.61 20.35 4.28
CA GLY A 95 8.73 21.23 4.02
C GLY A 95 8.85 21.71 2.57
N ALA A 96 9.46 22.87 2.39
CA ALA A 96 9.65 23.51 1.09
C ALA A 96 10.92 23.03 0.35
N HIS A 97 11.34 21.78 0.55
CA HIS A 97 12.57 21.23 -0.05
C HIS A 97 12.35 20.60 -1.44
N GLY A 98 11.13 20.68 -2.00
CA GLY A 98 10.85 20.26 -3.38
C GLY A 98 10.87 18.74 -3.63
N THR A 99 10.88 17.93 -2.56
CA THR A 99 10.76 16.48 -2.69
C THR A 99 9.36 16.11 -3.15
N THR A 100 9.30 15.19 -4.10
CA THR A 100 8.06 14.65 -4.65
C THR A 100 8.17 13.15 -4.77
N GLY A 101 7.05 12.45 -4.76
CA GLY A 101 7.07 11.01 -4.89
C GLY A 101 5.69 10.39 -4.96
N ARG A 102 5.67 9.08 -5.19
CA ARG A 102 4.43 8.29 -5.23
C ARG A 102 4.72 6.86 -4.86
N ALA A 103 3.91 6.32 -3.97
CA ALA A 103 3.82 4.89 -3.69
C ALA A 103 2.76 4.24 -4.57
N GLN A 104 3.02 3.02 -5.00
CA GLN A 104 2.07 2.18 -5.73
C GLN A 104 2.09 0.78 -5.13
N TRP A 105 0.91 0.27 -4.77
CA TRP A 105 0.74 -1.08 -4.24
C TRP A 105 0.01 -1.98 -5.21
N ARG A 106 0.52 -3.20 -5.36
CA ARG A 106 -0.08 -4.30 -6.11
C ARG A 106 -0.30 -5.47 -5.15
N PHE A 107 -1.57 -5.82 -4.97
CA PHE A 107 -1.98 -6.97 -4.16
C PHE A 107 -2.22 -8.16 -5.08
N GLY A 108 -1.33 -9.15 -5.02
CA GLY A 108 -1.52 -10.44 -5.68
C GLY A 108 -1.85 -11.53 -4.65
N GLU A 109 -2.22 -12.71 -5.14
CA GLU A 109 -2.53 -13.87 -4.29
C GLU A 109 -1.28 -14.41 -3.57
N ARG A 110 -0.12 -14.35 -4.23
CA ARG A 110 1.13 -14.97 -3.74
C ARG A 110 2.12 -13.96 -3.17
N SER A 111 1.92 -12.68 -3.43
CA SER A 111 2.77 -11.62 -2.92
C SER A 111 2.08 -10.27 -3.02
N ILE A 112 2.50 -9.37 -2.13
CA ILE A 112 2.12 -7.96 -2.14
C ILE A 112 3.38 -7.18 -2.46
N VAL A 113 3.29 -6.29 -3.45
CA VAL A 113 4.44 -5.48 -3.90
C VAL A 113 4.11 -4.01 -3.77
N GLY A 114 4.92 -3.29 -3.01
CA GLY A 114 4.90 -1.84 -2.88
C GLY A 114 6.11 -1.23 -3.59
N LEU A 115 5.89 -0.19 -4.39
CA LEU A 115 6.97 0.59 -5.00
C LEU A 115 6.77 2.08 -4.69
N LEU A 116 7.72 2.65 -3.96
CA LEU A 116 7.84 4.08 -3.72
C LEU A 116 8.93 4.64 -4.61
N ASN A 117 8.59 5.59 -5.48
CA ASN A 117 9.56 6.39 -6.23
C ASN A 117 9.60 7.79 -5.66
N VAL A 118 10.79 8.32 -5.41
CA VAL A 118 11.00 9.64 -4.84
C VAL A 118 12.00 10.40 -5.68
N LYS A 119 11.67 11.66 -5.97
CA LYS A 119 12.59 12.66 -6.48
C LYS A 119 12.86 13.64 -5.34
N LEU A 120 14.11 13.76 -4.94
CA LEU A 120 14.55 14.75 -3.96
C LEU A 120 14.62 16.12 -4.64
N GLY A 121 14.22 17.19 -3.94
CA GLY A 121 14.37 18.53 -4.51
C GLY A 121 15.83 18.98 -4.51
N GLY A 122 16.19 19.76 -5.53
CA GLY A 122 17.58 19.94 -5.97
C GLY A 122 17.86 19.10 -7.21
N LYS A 123 19.15 19.03 -7.62
CA LYS A 123 19.64 18.28 -8.80
C LYS A 123 18.90 16.95 -8.96
N ASN A 124 18.62 16.52 -10.20
CA ASN A 124 17.84 15.33 -10.60
C ASN A 124 18.20 14.02 -9.87
N MET A 125 17.98 13.96 -8.56
CA MET A 125 18.33 12.89 -7.66
C MET A 125 17.05 12.15 -7.36
N THR A 126 17.07 10.87 -7.70
CA THR A 126 15.97 9.97 -7.45
C THR A 126 16.45 8.79 -6.63
N PHE A 127 15.54 8.22 -5.87
CA PHE A 127 15.69 6.88 -5.32
C PHE A 127 14.35 6.17 -5.41
N TYR A 128 14.38 4.87 -5.27
CA TYR A 128 13.17 4.08 -5.09
C TYR A 128 13.33 3.15 -3.89
N GLN A 129 12.19 2.75 -3.32
CA GLN A 129 12.13 1.64 -2.40
C GLN A 129 11.05 0.67 -2.84
N ARG A 130 11.42 -0.60 -2.96
CA ARG A 130 10.54 -1.70 -3.30
C ARG A 130 10.39 -2.61 -2.10
N ILE A 131 9.14 -2.84 -1.70
CA ILE A 131 8.77 -3.84 -0.71
C ILE A 131 8.13 -5.01 -1.43
N THR A 132 8.62 -6.21 -1.16
CA THR A 132 7.96 -7.46 -1.53
C THR A 132 7.61 -8.21 -0.25
N ALA A 133 6.31 -8.39 0.01
CA ALA A 133 5.81 -9.18 1.12
C ALA A 133 5.23 -10.50 0.61
N THR A 134 5.84 -11.60 1.03
CA THR A 134 5.44 -12.98 0.67
C THR A 134 4.81 -13.63 1.90
N PRO A 135 3.55 -14.08 1.85
CA PRO A 135 2.90 -14.69 3.00
C PRO A 135 3.58 -16.04 3.33
N LEU A 136 3.94 -16.23 4.59
CA LEU A 136 4.52 -17.47 5.12
C LEU A 136 3.48 -18.32 5.87
N GLY A 137 2.38 -17.71 6.32
CA GLY A 137 1.32 -18.41 7.05
C GLY A 137 0.68 -17.51 8.10
N GLU A 138 0.11 -18.14 9.13
CA GLU A 138 -0.52 -17.44 10.23
C GLU A 138 0.51 -16.72 11.11
N CYS A 139 0.12 -15.56 11.64
CA CYS A 139 0.90 -14.92 12.69
C CYS A 139 0.72 -15.69 14.01
N VAL A 140 1.73 -16.45 14.40
CA VAL A 140 1.83 -17.00 15.76
C VAL A 140 2.44 -15.93 16.66
N ARG A 141 1.84 -15.66 17.83
CA ARG A 141 2.45 -14.77 18.83
C ARG A 141 3.83 -15.35 19.18
N GLN A 142 4.89 -14.58 18.90
CA GLN A 142 6.23 -14.84 19.43
C GLN A 142 6.36 -14.19 20.81
#